data_AF-A0AAE1GK97-F1
#
_entry.id   AF-A0AAE1GK97-F1
#
_cell.length_a   1.000
_cell.length_b   1.000
_cell.length_c   1.000
_cell.angle_alpha   90.00
_cell.angle_beta   90.00
_cell.angle_gamma   90.00
#
_symmetry.space_group_name_H-M   'P 1'
#
loop_
_entity.id
_entity.type
_entity.pdbx_description
1 polymer ?
#
loop_
_entity_poly.entity_id
_entity_poly.type
_entity_poly.pdbx_seq_one_letter_code
_entity_poly.pdbx_strand_id
1 'polypeptide(L)'
;HINHVRKIAGVEHVGIGADFDGVNKLPEGLEDVSRYPHLFAELLSDPTWSEADLRLLAGQNLLRVMRDCREGEGQHAAAEGGALRGGGDARPTEGLHRLQLQV
;
A
#
# COMPACT_ATOMS: atom_id res chain seq x y z
N HIS A 1 14.90 3.17 4.83
CA HIS A 1 13.66 3.83 4.35
C HIS A 1 12.40 3.35 5.07
N ILE A 2 12.09 2.06 5.05
CA ILE A 2 10.94 1.47 5.74
C ILE A 2 10.81 1.94 7.22
N ASN A 3 11.91 1.94 7.98
CA ASN A 3 11.92 2.43 9.37
C ASN A 3 11.50 3.91 9.51
N HIS A 4 11.88 4.76 8.56
CA HIS A 4 11.51 6.18 8.58
C HIS A 4 10.02 6.38 8.31
N VAL A 5 9.48 5.70 7.28
CA VAL A 5 8.05 5.77 6.95
C VAL A 5 7.22 5.23 8.11
N ARG A 6 7.61 4.08 8.69
CA ARG A 6 6.98 3.52 9.89
C ARG A 6 6.95 4.52 11.04
N LYS A 7 8.07 5.21 11.31
CA LYS A 7 8.16 6.18 12.41
C LYS A 7 7.16 7.34 12.24
N ILE A 8 6.89 7.75 11.01
CA ILE A 8 6.02 8.90 10.71
C ILE A 8 4.55 8.47 10.58
N ALA A 9 4.28 7.43 9.81
CA ALA A 9 2.93 7.01 9.45
C ALA A 9 2.36 5.90 10.34
N GLY A 10 3.20 5.22 11.13
CA GLY A 10 2.82 4.02 11.88
C GLY A 10 2.90 2.75 11.05
N VAL A 11 3.03 1.60 11.72
CA VAL A 11 3.25 0.29 11.06
C VAL A 11 2.08 -0.15 10.19
N GLU A 12 0.86 0.29 10.50
CA GLU A 12 -0.34 -0.03 9.74
C GLU A 12 -0.39 0.66 8.36
N HIS A 13 0.50 1.62 8.09
CA HIS A 13 0.48 2.42 6.87
C HIS A 13 1.71 2.21 5.98
N VAL A 14 2.48 1.13 6.20
CA VAL A 14 3.68 0.81 5.41
C VAL A 14 3.45 -0.46 4.58
N GLY A 15 3.97 -0.45 3.36
CA GLY A 15 4.00 -1.60 2.46
C GLY A 15 5.34 -1.67 1.71
N ILE A 16 5.52 -2.72 0.91
CA ILE A 16 6.71 -2.92 0.07
C ILE A 16 6.31 -2.92 -1.41
N GLY A 17 7.06 -2.21 -2.23
CA GLY A 17 6.92 -2.22 -3.69
C GLY A 17 8.26 -1.95 -4.36
N ALA A 18 8.96 -3.01 -4.74
CA ALA A 18 10.36 -2.95 -5.17
C ALA A 18 10.60 -2.60 -6.65
N ASP A 19 9.55 -2.59 -7.48
CA ASP A 19 9.62 -2.23 -8.91
C ASP A 19 10.74 -2.98 -9.69
N PHE A 20 10.88 -4.28 -9.43
CA PHE A 20 11.99 -5.12 -9.92
C PHE A 20 12.21 -5.10 -11.43
N ASP A 21 11.15 -4.84 -12.22
CA ASP A 21 11.21 -4.76 -13.68
C ASP A 21 11.09 -3.33 -14.23
N GLY A 22 10.97 -2.33 -13.34
CA GLY A 22 10.81 -0.91 -13.70
C GLY A 22 12.08 -0.09 -13.63
N VAL A 23 13.16 -0.62 -13.04
CA VAL A 23 14.41 0.12 -12.78
C VAL A 23 15.66 -0.57 -13.30
N ASN A 24 16.66 0.23 -13.69
CA ASN A 24 17.94 -0.27 -14.23
C ASN A 24 18.96 -0.66 -13.15
N LYS A 25 18.68 -0.34 -11.87
CA LYS A 25 19.60 -0.60 -10.77
C LYS A 25 18.83 -0.90 -9.50
N LEU A 26 19.17 -2.01 -8.86
CA LEU A 26 18.62 -2.45 -7.59
C LEU A 26 19.69 -2.38 -6.48
N PRO A 27 19.27 -2.33 -5.20
CA PRO A 27 20.20 -2.42 -4.07
C PRO A 27 20.92 -3.78 -4.04
N GLU A 28 22.16 -3.79 -3.57
CA GLU A 28 22.91 -5.02 -3.32
C GLU A 28 22.21 -5.85 -2.24
N GLY A 29 22.10 -7.17 -2.46
CA GLY A 29 21.34 -8.09 -1.62
C GLY A 29 19.83 -8.13 -1.91
N LEU A 30 19.33 -7.26 -2.79
CA LEU A 30 17.92 -7.18 -3.23
C LEU A 30 17.86 -7.16 -4.76
N GLU A 31 18.55 -8.07 -5.43
CA GLU A 31 18.67 -8.09 -6.89
C GLU A 31 17.43 -8.61 -7.62
N ASP A 32 16.57 -9.37 -6.95
CA ASP A 32 15.36 -9.93 -7.55
C ASP A 32 14.28 -10.26 -6.48
N VAL A 33 13.11 -10.67 -6.96
CA VAL A 33 11.95 -11.03 -6.12
C VAL A 33 12.21 -12.17 -5.13
N SER A 34 13.20 -13.03 -5.37
CA SER A 34 13.57 -14.11 -4.46
C SER A 34 14.27 -13.59 -3.20
N ARG A 35 14.66 -12.30 -3.16
CA ARG A 35 15.38 -11.68 -2.05
C ARG A 35 14.48 -11.17 -0.92
N TYR A 36 13.15 -11.15 -1.08
CA TYR A 36 12.24 -10.73 0.00
C TYR A 36 12.47 -11.46 1.34
N PRO A 37 12.71 -12.79 1.41
CA PRO A 37 13.02 -13.45 2.67
C PRO A 37 14.25 -12.88 3.38
N HIS A 38 15.26 -12.40 2.65
CA HIS A 38 16.45 -11.78 3.22
C HIS A 38 16.09 -10.44 3.87
N LEU A 39 15.26 -9.63 3.19
CA LEU A 39 14.74 -8.38 3.75
C LEU A 39 13.96 -8.63 5.05
N PHE A 40 13.08 -9.63 5.07
CA PHE A 40 12.31 -9.96 6.28
C PHE A 40 13.19 -10.51 7.41
N ALA A 41 14.22 -11.29 7.09
CA ALA A 41 15.18 -11.76 8.08
C ALA A 41 15.96 -10.59 8.71
N GLU A 42 16.40 -9.63 7.90
CA GLU A 42 17.09 -8.43 8.39
C GLU A 42 16.17 -7.60 9.29
N LEU A 43 14.90 -7.39 8.89
CA LEU A 43 13.93 -6.68 9.72
C LEU A 43 13.64 -7.41 11.03
N LEU A 44 13.53 -8.75 11.03
CA LEU A 44 13.37 -9.55 12.25
C LEU A 44 14.55 -9.45 13.22
N SER A 45 15.74 -9.12 12.73
CA SER A 45 16.92 -8.93 13.59
C SER A 45 16.87 -7.62 14.39
N ASP A 46 16.07 -6.64 13.94
CA ASP A 46 15.86 -5.38 14.62
C ASP A 46 14.76 -5.54 15.70
N PRO A 47 15.04 -5.25 16.98
CA PRO A 47 14.08 -5.41 18.08
C PRO A 47 12.83 -4.53 17.96
N THR A 48 12.85 -3.54 17.07
CA THR A 48 11.67 -2.73 16.81
C THR A 48 10.62 -3.47 15.98
N TRP A 49 10.94 -4.57 15.31
CA TRP A 49 9.99 -5.31 14.46
C TRP A 49 9.51 -6.60 15.13
N SER A 50 8.20 -6.77 15.21
CA SER A 50 7.60 -8.04 15.60
C SER A 50 7.16 -8.85 14.37
N GLU A 51 6.95 -10.16 14.55
CA GLU A 51 6.37 -11.00 13.49
C GLU A 51 4.99 -10.49 13.05
N ALA A 52 4.21 -9.94 13.98
CA ALA A 52 2.92 -9.31 13.69
C ALA A 52 3.08 -8.08 12.79
N ASP A 53 4.05 -7.21 13.08
CA ASP A 53 4.37 -6.04 12.25
C ASP A 53 4.78 -6.44 10.83
N LEU A 54 5.53 -7.54 10.69
CA LEU A 54 5.96 -8.01 9.38
C LEU A 54 4.84 -8.65 8.58
N ARG A 55 3.83 -9.25 9.22
CA ARG A 55 2.60 -9.68 8.55
C ARG A 55 1.81 -8.49 8.00
N LEU A 56 1.77 -7.37 8.73
CA LEU A 56 1.22 -6.11 8.25
C LEU A 56 1.96 -5.60 7.00
N LEU A 57 3.29 -5.51 7.11
CA LEU A 57 4.17 -5.04 6.04
C LEU A 57 4.12 -5.94 4.79
N ALA A 58 4.07 -7.26 4.96
CA ALA A 58 4.09 -8.24 3.87
C ALA A 58 2.83 -8.22 3.00
N GLY A 59 1.73 -7.65 3.50
CA GLY A 59 0.55 -7.46 2.66
C GLY A 59 -0.76 -7.25 3.39
N GLN A 60 -0.86 -7.49 4.70
CA GLN A 60 -2.15 -7.27 5.38
C GLN A 60 -2.58 -5.80 5.35
N ASN A 61 -1.63 -4.85 5.38
CA ASN A 61 -1.94 -3.43 5.18
C ASN A 61 -2.54 -3.17 3.79
N LEU A 62 -1.94 -3.73 2.73
CA LEU A 62 -2.45 -3.61 1.38
C LEU A 62 -3.84 -4.25 1.24
N LEU A 63 -4.02 -5.46 1.78
CA LEU A 63 -5.29 -6.18 1.73
C LEU A 63 -6.42 -5.47 2.47
N ARG A 64 -6.09 -4.78 3.59
CA ARG A 64 -7.04 -3.92 4.30
C ARG A 64 -7.49 -2.78 3.41
N VAL A 65 -6.57 -1.99 2.85
CA VAL A 65 -6.89 -0.87 1.96
C VAL A 65 -7.70 -1.33 0.74
N MET A 66 -7.32 -2.44 0.12
CA MET A 66 -8.06 -3.00 -1.03
C MET A 66 -9.49 -3.42 -0.66
N ARG A 67 -9.73 -3.85 0.58
CA ARG A 67 -11.07 -4.18 1.07
C ARG A 67 -11.88 -2.90 1.30
N ASP A 68 -11.30 -1.92 1.97
CA ASP A 68 -11.94 -0.63 2.26
C ASP A 68 -12.33 0.09 0.95
N CYS A 69 -11.47 0.04 -0.08
CA CYS A 69 -11.78 0.58 -1.40
C CYS A 69 -13.01 -0.09 -2.03
N ARG A 70 -13.10 -1.43 -2.01
CA ARG A 70 -14.26 -2.15 -2.55
C ARG A 70 -15.55 -1.85 -1.79
N GLU A 71 -15.46 -1.67 -0.48
CA GLU A 71 -16.62 -1.31 0.35
C GLU A 71 -17.10 0.12 0.03
N GLY A 72 -16.17 1.05 -0.17
CA GLY A 72 -16.47 2.41 -0.64
C GLY A 72 -17.08 2.44 -2.04
N GLU A 73 -16.62 1.60 -2.96
CA GLU A 73 -17.23 1.44 -4.29
C GLU A 73 -18.70 0.97 -4.19
N GLY A 74 -19.02 0.07 -3.26
CA GLY A 74 -20.40 -0.35 -2.98
C GLY A 74 -21.28 0.79 -2.45
N GLN A 75 -20.70 1.73 -1.68
CA GLN A 75 -21.39 2.92 -1.19
C GLN A 75 -21.63 3.94 -2.31
N HIS A 76 -20.71 4.05 -3.28
CA HIS A 76 -20.88 4.88 -4.47
C HIS A 76 -21.93 4.28 -5.41
N ALA A 77 -21.89 2.96 -5.67
CA ALA A 77 -22.89 2.28 -6.48
C ALA A 77 -24.30 2.33 -5.85
N ALA A 78 -24.41 2.26 -4.52
CA ALA A 78 -25.68 2.43 -3.82
C ALA A 78 -26.20 3.88 -3.88
N ALA A 79 -25.32 4.88 -4.02
CA ALA A 79 -25.70 6.28 -4.22
C ALA A 79 -26.19 6.57 -5.66
N GLU A 80 -25.70 5.83 -6.67
CA GLU A 80 -26.15 5.99 -8.06
C GLU A 80 -27.49 5.30 -8.36
N GLY A 81 -27.97 4.39 -7.49
CA GLY A 81 -29.30 3.78 -7.60
C GLY A 81 -30.49 4.70 -7.27
N GLY A 82 -30.23 5.93 -6.81
CA GLY A 82 -31.26 6.89 -6.40
C GLY A 82 -31.48 8.09 -7.35
N ALA A 83 -30.66 8.26 -8.39
CA ALA A 83 -30.58 9.54 -9.10
C ALA A 83 -30.76 9.41 -10.63
N LEU A 84 -31.80 8.71 -11.09
CA LEU A 84 -32.32 8.91 -12.45
C LEU A 84 -33.27 10.11 -12.50
N ARG A 85 -32.78 11.31 -12.16
CA ARG A 85 -33.37 12.59 -12.59
C ARG A 85 -32.30 13.68 -12.68
N GLY A 86 -31.79 13.88 -13.90
CA GLY A 86 -31.58 15.21 -14.46
C GLY A 86 -30.19 15.84 -14.33
N GLY A 87 -29.57 16.06 -15.48
CA GLY A 87 -28.75 17.25 -15.74
C GLY A 87 -27.26 17.09 -15.43
N GLY A 88 -26.43 17.19 -16.46
CA GLY A 88 -24.99 17.01 -16.37
C GLY A 88 -24.27 18.10 -15.60
N ASP A 89 -23.21 17.69 -14.91
CA ASP A 89 -21.98 18.44 -14.71
C ASP A 89 -20.90 17.43 -14.26
N ALA A 90 -19.90 17.21 -15.11
CA ALA A 90 -18.77 16.37 -14.81
C ALA A 90 -17.85 17.10 -13.84
N ARG A 91 -17.98 16.81 -12.54
CA ARG A 91 -17.06 17.33 -11.52
C ARG A 91 -15.82 16.44 -11.41
N PRO A 92 -14.63 17.04 -11.24
CA PRO A 92 -13.37 16.32 -11.34
C PRO A 92 -13.16 15.44 -10.09
N THR A 93 -12.78 14.18 -10.32
CA THR A 93 -12.32 13.26 -9.26
C THR A 93 -10.92 13.65 -8.82
N GLU A 94 -10.78 14.75 -8.08
CA GLU A 94 -9.56 15.05 -7.34
C GLU A 94 -9.60 14.32 -5.99
N GLY A 95 -8.67 13.38 -5.80
CA GLY A 95 -8.41 12.87 -4.45
C GLY A 95 -7.79 11.49 -4.28
N LEU A 96 -7.63 10.68 -5.34
CA LEU A 96 -6.95 9.37 -5.24
C LEU A 96 -5.44 9.42 -5.51
N HIS A 97 -4.86 10.62 -5.52
CA HIS A 97 -3.42 10.81 -5.54
C HIS A 97 -2.88 10.75 -4.12
N ARG A 98 -2.38 9.58 -3.71
CA ARG A 98 -1.23 9.37 -2.78
C ARG A 98 -1.39 8.05 -2.04
N LEU A 99 -1.26 6.94 -2.75
CA LEU A 99 -1.00 5.62 -2.16
C LEU A 99 0.11 4.89 -2.93
N GLN A 100 1.16 5.62 -3.27
CA GLN A 100 2.47 5.05 -3.55
C GLN A 100 3.51 5.99 -2.97
N LEU A 101 3.82 5.82 -1.68
CA LEU A 101 5.12 6.24 -1.18
C LEU A 101 6.09 5.15 -1.64
N GLN A 102 6.59 5.28 -2.88
CA GLN A 102 7.73 4.50 -3.34
C GLN A 102 8.93 4.90 -2.50
N VAL A 103 9.55 3.91 -1.87
CA VAL A 103 10.94 4.02 -1.44
C VAL A 103 11.70 2.80 -1.85
#